data_AF-A0A8W8LLU3-F1
#
_entry.id   AF-A0A8W8LLU3-F1
#
_cell.length_a   1.000
_cell.length_b   1.000
_cell.length_c   1.000
_cell.angle_alpha   90.00
_cell.angle_beta   90.00
_cell.angle_gamma   90.00
#
_symmetry.space_group_name_H-M   'P 1'
#
loop_
_entity.id
_entity.type
_entity.pdbx_description
1 polymer ?
#
loop_
_entity_poly.entity_id
_entity_poly.type
_entity_poly.pdbx_seq_one_letter_code
_entity_poly.pdbx_strand_id
1 'polypeptide(L)'
;QVPTMFASAPNTRTLLREWTETYTRARLIQGKFAVLSVASGLAVYFLSEKGEYRCLWLAGALSMLSALPWTRFIMMPDINQLKEKDILERKDEAWVREKIALWNRRHAFRTITSGLAFNFMMAAVYLDRM
;
A
#
# COMPACT_ATOMS: atom_id res chain seq x y z
N GLN A 1 -4.03 -15.72 -9.92
CA GLN A 1 -3.74 -15.14 -11.25
C GLN A 1 -2.82 -13.95 -11.09
N VAL A 2 -1.90 -13.75 -12.03
CA VAL A 2 -1.04 -12.56 -12.10
C VAL A 2 -1.91 -11.32 -12.32
N PRO A 3 -1.55 -10.14 -11.78
CA PRO A 3 -2.33 -8.92 -11.99
C PRO A 3 -2.52 -8.60 -13.47
N THR A 4 -3.70 -8.10 -13.84
CA THR A 4 -4.03 -7.72 -15.22
C THR A 4 -3.04 -6.71 -15.81
N MET A 5 -2.46 -5.85 -14.97
CA MET A 5 -1.39 -4.91 -15.35
C MET A 5 -0.17 -5.58 -15.98
N PHE A 6 0.12 -6.83 -15.66
CA PHE A 6 1.25 -7.59 -16.21
C PHE A 6 0.81 -8.71 -17.16
N ALA A 7 -0.45 -8.71 -17.60
CA ALA A 7 -0.99 -9.74 -18.48
C ALA A 7 -0.32 -9.74 -19.86
N SER A 8 0.27 -8.61 -20.29
CA SER A 8 1.02 -8.48 -21.54
C SER A 8 2.44 -9.03 -21.47
N ALA A 9 2.94 -9.41 -20.30
CA ALA A 9 4.32 -9.88 -20.15
C ALA A 9 4.50 -11.26 -20.84
N PRO A 10 5.37 -11.38 -21.85
CA PRO A 10 5.48 -12.59 -22.67
C PRO A 10 6.12 -13.78 -21.93
N ASN A 11 6.92 -13.52 -20.89
CA ASN A 11 7.57 -14.55 -20.09
C ASN A 11 7.80 -14.06 -18.64
N THR A 12 8.21 -14.98 -17.77
CA THR A 12 8.36 -14.72 -16.33
C THR A 12 9.50 -13.75 -16.02
N ARG A 13 10.54 -13.72 -16.87
CA ARG A 13 11.65 -12.76 -16.75
C ARG A 13 11.20 -11.32 -16.99
N THR A 14 10.44 -11.08 -18.06
CA THR A 14 9.87 -9.75 -18.37
C THR A 14 8.89 -9.32 -17.29
N LEU A 15 8.01 -10.23 -16.86
CA LEU A 15 7.07 -10.02 -15.75
C LEU A 15 7.78 -9.53 -14.48
N LEU A 16 8.82 -10.24 -14.06
CA LEU A 16 9.58 -9.92 -12.86
C LEU A 16 10.28 -8.56 -12.96
N ARG A 17 10.83 -8.23 -14.14
CA ARG A 17 11.47 -6.94 -14.41
C ARG A 17 10.45 -5.80 -14.29
N GLU A 18 9.33 -5.88 -14.99
CA GLU A 18 8.27 -4.87 -14.98
C GLU A 18 7.70 -4.66 -13.57
N TRP A 19 7.44 -5.76 -12.86
CA TRP A 19 6.99 -5.72 -11.48
C TRP A 19 8.02 -5.02 -10.58
N THR A 20 9.31 -5.35 -10.72
CA THR A 20 10.38 -4.78 -9.90
C THR A 20 10.54 -3.28 -10.12
N GLU A 21 10.52 -2.84 -11.37
CA GLU A 21 10.60 -1.42 -11.74
C GLU A 21 9.40 -0.64 -11.19
N THR A 22 8.19 -1.16 -11.42
CA THR A 22 6.94 -0.56 -10.95
C THR A 22 6.92 -0.46 -9.42
N TYR A 23 7.24 -1.55 -8.73
CA TYR A 23 7.28 -1.59 -7.27
C TYR A 23 8.30 -0.59 -6.71
N THR A 24 9.49 -0.49 -7.30
CA THR A 24 10.56 0.38 -6.80
C THR A 24 10.16 1.85 -6.88
N ARG A 25 9.53 2.27 -7.98
CA ARG A 25 9.03 3.64 -8.15
C ARG A 25 7.83 3.92 -7.25
N ALA A 26 6.84 3.04 -7.25
CA ALA A 26 5.60 3.22 -6.49
C ALA A 26 5.83 3.24 -4.98
N ARG A 27 6.75 2.39 -4.47
CA ARG A 27 7.08 2.32 -3.03
C ARG A 27 7.52 3.68 -2.49
N LEU A 28 8.36 4.42 -3.22
CA LEU A 28 8.89 5.70 -2.78
C LEU A 28 7.77 6.75 -2.67
N ILE A 29 6.93 6.83 -3.69
CA ILE A 29 5.85 7.82 -3.76
C ILE A 29 4.77 7.49 -2.73
N GLN A 30 4.28 6.25 -2.69
CA GLN A 30 3.24 5.82 -1.76
C GLN A 30 3.69 5.92 -0.30
N GLY A 31 4.96 5.63 -0.01
CA GLY A 31 5.51 5.76 1.34
C GLY A 31 5.46 7.21 1.84
N LYS A 32 5.85 8.17 1.00
CA LYS A 32 5.80 9.61 1.34
C LYS A 32 4.36 10.08 1.56
N PHE A 33 3.44 9.70 0.67
CA PHE A 33 2.02 10.07 0.84
C PHE A 33 1.39 9.43 2.08
N ALA A 34 1.76 8.21 2.43
CA ALA A 34 1.29 7.58 3.66
C ALA A 34 1.74 8.36 4.90
N VAL A 35 3.01 8.74 4.97
CA VAL A 35 3.54 9.54 6.09
C VAL A 35 2.86 10.91 6.17
N LEU A 36 2.71 11.60 5.04
CA LEU A 36 2.02 12.89 4.99
C LEU A 36 0.56 12.77 5.43
N SER A 37 -0.18 11.77 4.95
CA SER A 37 -1.57 11.55 5.31
C SER A 37 -1.73 11.28 6.82
N VAL A 38 -0.88 10.43 7.40
CA VAL A 38 -0.87 10.15 8.84
C VAL A 38 -0.56 11.42 9.62
N ALA A 39 0.49 12.15 9.24
CA ALA A 39 0.91 13.38 9.91
C ALA A 39 -0.20 14.44 9.89
N SER A 40 -0.83 14.65 8.74
CA SER A 40 -1.94 15.61 8.60
C SER A 40 -3.14 15.21 9.46
N GLY A 41 -3.57 13.95 9.44
CA GLY A 41 -4.70 13.49 10.23
C GLY A 41 -4.46 13.61 11.75
N LEU A 42 -3.25 13.27 12.20
CA LEU A 42 -2.86 13.46 13.61
C LEU A 42 -2.76 14.94 13.99
N ALA A 43 -2.17 15.77 13.12
CA ALA A 43 -2.05 17.21 13.38
C ALA A 43 -3.43 17.85 13.58
N VAL A 44 -4.40 17.56 12.70
CA VAL A 44 -5.77 18.06 12.88
C VAL A 44 -6.41 17.49 14.14
N TYR A 45 -6.22 16.20 14.44
CA TYR A 45 -6.74 15.61 15.67
C TYR A 45 -6.21 16.29 16.95
N PHE A 46 -4.94 16.69 17.00
CA PHE A 46 -4.38 17.33 18.19
C PHE A 46 -4.62 18.85 18.24
N LEU A 47 -4.70 19.52 17.09
CA LEU A 47 -4.88 20.98 17.02
C LEU A 47 -6.34 21.42 17.10
N SER A 48 -7.29 20.57 16.70
CA SER A 48 -8.71 20.91 16.80
C SER A 48 -9.19 20.75 18.24
N GLU A 49 -9.36 21.82 19.01
CA GLU A 49 -9.70 21.69 20.44
C GLU A 49 -11.13 21.21 20.73
N LYS A 50 -12.09 21.37 19.79
CA LYS A 50 -13.54 21.23 20.08
C LYS A 50 -14.40 20.61 18.97
N GLY A 51 -13.82 19.94 17.98
CA GLY A 51 -14.59 19.35 16.87
C GLY A 51 -15.29 18.05 17.27
N GLU A 52 -16.61 17.98 17.13
CA GLU A 52 -17.43 16.78 17.37
C GLU A 52 -16.94 15.59 16.52
N TYR A 53 -16.42 15.86 15.33
CA TYR A 53 -15.95 14.86 14.37
C TYR A 53 -14.44 14.67 14.34
N ARG A 54 -13.71 15.20 15.33
CA ARG A 54 -12.25 15.11 15.43
C ARG A 54 -11.74 13.67 15.42
N CYS A 55 -12.50 12.75 16.00
CA CYS A 55 -12.17 11.31 16.02
C CYS A 55 -12.10 10.69 14.61
N LEU A 56 -12.77 11.24 13.61
CA LEU A 56 -12.69 10.77 12.23
C LEU A 56 -11.31 11.07 11.60
N TRP A 57 -10.69 12.20 11.96
CA TRP A 57 -9.31 12.51 11.55
C TRP A 57 -8.32 11.49 12.12
N LEU A 58 -8.50 11.09 13.39
CA LEU A 58 -7.71 10.04 14.02
C LEU A 58 -7.97 8.68 13.37
N ALA A 59 -9.24 8.32 13.12
CA ALA A 59 -9.60 7.07 12.44
C ALA A 59 -8.97 6.99 11.03
N GLY A 60 -8.97 8.10 10.30
CA GLY A 60 -8.30 8.19 9.00
C GLY A 60 -6.79 8.01 9.11
N ALA A 61 -6.15 8.69 10.05
CA ALA A 61 -4.72 8.56 10.31
C ALA A 61 -4.33 7.13 10.70
N LEU A 62 -5.07 6.49 11.61
CA LEU A 62 -4.81 5.11 12.04
C LEU A 62 -5.05 4.11 10.90
N SER A 63 -6.08 4.34 10.07
CA SER A 63 -6.34 3.53 8.87
C SER A 63 -5.16 3.59 7.91
N MET A 64 -4.62 4.77 7.62
CA MET A 64 -3.44 4.90 6.77
C MET A 64 -2.18 4.33 7.43
N LEU A 65 -2.02 4.55 8.74
CA LEU A 65 -0.89 4.05 9.53
C LEU A 65 -0.81 2.53 9.50
N SER A 66 -1.95 1.83 9.52
CA SER A 66 -2.02 0.36 9.49
C SER A 66 -1.36 -0.27 8.25
N ALA A 67 -1.27 0.47 7.14
CA ALA A 67 -0.61 -0.01 5.92
C ALA A 67 0.91 -0.14 6.08
N LEU A 68 1.54 0.61 7.00
CA LEU A 68 2.97 0.56 7.27
C LEU A 68 3.42 -0.77 7.92
N PRO A 69 2.88 -1.20 9.09
CA PRO A 69 3.24 -2.49 9.67
C PRO A 69 2.83 -3.66 8.77
N TRP A 70 1.68 -3.57 8.09
CA TRP A 70 1.28 -4.58 7.09
C TRP A 70 2.35 -4.75 6.00
N THR A 71 2.82 -3.65 5.43
CA THR A 71 3.86 -3.71 4.39
C THR A 71 5.17 -4.25 4.97
N ARG A 72 5.58 -3.76 6.14
CA ARG A 72 6.86 -4.10 6.78
C ARG A 72 6.97 -5.58 7.17
N PHE A 73 5.92 -6.13 7.77
CA PHE A 73 5.98 -7.47 8.37
C PHE A 73 5.39 -8.55 7.46
N ILE A 74 4.36 -8.23 6.66
CA ILE A 74 3.63 -9.22 5.87
C ILE A 74 4.06 -9.25 4.40
N MET A 75 4.37 -8.08 3.81
CA MET A 75 4.70 -8.01 2.38
C MET A 75 6.21 -8.01 2.11
N MET A 76 7.01 -7.29 2.90
CA MET A 76 8.44 -7.13 2.63
C MET A 76 9.25 -8.44 2.55
N PRO A 77 9.01 -9.48 3.36
CA PRO A 77 9.77 -10.72 3.25
C PRO A 77 9.72 -11.34 1.85
N ASP A 78 8.51 -11.46 1.29
CA ASP A 78 8.30 -12.01 -0.06
C ASP A 78 8.80 -11.06 -1.15
N ILE A 79 8.63 -9.74 -0.96
CA ILE A 79 9.14 -8.73 -1.90
C ILE A 79 10.66 -8.78 -2.00
N ASN A 80 11.35 -8.93 -0.86
CA ASN A 80 12.81 -8.99 -0.84
C ASN A 80 13.31 -10.24 -1.57
N GLN A 81 12.65 -11.39 -1.37
CA GLN A 81 12.97 -12.62 -2.12
C GLN A 81 12.77 -12.43 -3.63
N LEU A 82 11.65 -11.82 -4.05
CA LEU A 82 11.40 -11.55 -5.47
C LEU A 82 12.44 -10.60 -6.09
N LYS A 83 13.11 -9.77 -5.30
CA LYS A 83 14.14 -8.83 -5.76
C LYS A 83 15.56 -9.43 -5.79
N GLU A 84 15.74 -10.67 -5.35
CA GLU A 84 17.03 -11.37 -5.44
C GLU A 84 17.39 -11.56 -6.93
N LYS A 85 18.67 -11.29 -7.28
CA LYS A 85 19.11 -11.26 -8.70
C LYS A 85 19.04 -12.64 -9.36
N ASP A 86 19.21 -13.69 -8.58
CA ASP A 86 19.28 -15.10 -8.96
C ASP A 86 17.95 -15.84 -8.70
N ILE A 87 16.86 -15.13 -8.45
CA ILE A 87 15.58 -15.76 -8.07
C ILE A 87 15.04 -16.71 -9.15
N LEU A 88 15.24 -16.39 -10.43
CA LEU A 88 14.83 -17.22 -11.57
C LEU A 88 15.71 -18.46 -11.74
N GLU A 89 16.89 -18.50 -11.14
CA GLU A 89 17.80 -19.66 -11.15
C GLU A 89 17.53 -20.57 -9.95
N ARG A 90 17.13 -19.98 -8.81
CA ARG A 90 16.87 -20.70 -7.56
C ARG A 90 15.43 -21.20 -7.39
N LYS A 91 14.46 -20.61 -8.10
CA LYS A 91 13.04 -20.91 -7.98
C LYS A 91 12.41 -21.12 -9.35
N ASP A 92 11.40 -21.98 -9.37
CA ASP A 92 10.59 -22.21 -10.56
C ASP A 92 9.80 -20.95 -10.98
N GLU A 93 9.54 -20.83 -12.27
CA GLU A 93 8.75 -19.74 -12.85
C GLU A 93 7.34 -19.66 -12.24
N ALA A 94 6.72 -20.82 -11.96
CA ALA A 94 5.40 -20.88 -11.34
C ALA A 94 5.42 -20.21 -9.95
N TRP A 95 6.49 -20.45 -9.18
CA TRP A 95 6.68 -19.85 -7.85
C TRP A 95 6.76 -18.32 -7.93
N VAL A 96 7.53 -17.78 -8.90
CA VAL A 96 7.66 -16.32 -9.09
C VAL A 96 6.29 -15.70 -9.43
N ARG A 97 5.55 -16.31 -10.36
CA ARG A 97 4.21 -15.85 -10.74
C ARG A 97 3.22 -15.90 -9.59
N GLU A 98 3.26 -16.96 -8.79
CA GLU A 98 2.41 -17.11 -7.61
C GLU A 98 2.73 -16.03 -6.57
N LYS A 99 4.01 -15.75 -6.32
CA LYS A 99 4.43 -14.72 -5.36
C LYS A 99 4.03 -13.31 -5.81
N ILE A 100 4.10 -13.00 -7.10
CA ILE A 100 3.61 -11.73 -7.64
C ILE A 100 2.08 -11.63 -7.53
N ALA A 101 1.36 -12.74 -7.77
CA ALA A 101 -0.09 -12.78 -7.55
C ALA A 101 -0.47 -12.59 -6.06
N LEU A 102 0.28 -13.23 -5.15
CA LEU A 102 0.12 -13.07 -3.71
C LEU A 102 0.39 -11.64 -3.25
N TRP A 103 1.45 -11.02 -3.78
CA TRP A 103 1.75 -9.61 -3.54
C TRP A 103 0.57 -8.72 -3.90
N ASN A 104 -0.05 -8.94 -5.06
CA ASN A 104 -1.22 -8.16 -5.48
C ASN A 104 -2.43 -8.35 -4.57
N ARG A 105 -2.71 -9.60 -4.16
CA ARG A 105 -3.78 -9.89 -3.20
C ARG A 105 -3.54 -9.19 -1.86
N ARG A 106 -2.31 -9.19 -1.37
CA ARG A 106 -1.94 -8.47 -0.12
C ARG A 106 -1.94 -6.95 -0.29
N HIS A 107 -1.71 -6.45 -1.49
CA HIS A 107 -1.80 -5.03 -1.79
C HIS A 107 -3.25 -4.53 -1.70
N ALA A 108 -4.25 -5.36 -1.99
CA ALA A 108 -5.67 -5.00 -1.85
C ALA A 108 -6.02 -4.51 -0.44
N PHE A 109 -5.45 -5.11 0.61
CA PHE A 109 -5.62 -4.62 1.98
C PHE A 109 -5.20 -3.15 2.12
N ARG A 110 -4.05 -2.78 1.54
CA ARG A 110 -3.56 -1.39 1.57
C ARG A 110 -4.48 -0.46 0.79
N THR A 111 -5.02 -0.90 -0.33
CA THR A 111 -6.00 -0.12 -1.10
C THR A 111 -7.24 0.15 -0.26
N ILE A 112 -7.77 -0.86 0.42
CA ILE A 112 -8.95 -0.74 1.29
C ILE A 112 -8.67 0.22 2.45
N THR A 113 -7.56 0.05 3.17
CA THR A 113 -7.24 0.92 4.32
C THR A 113 -6.97 2.37 3.90
N SER A 114 -6.35 2.58 2.72
CA SER A 114 -6.15 3.93 2.17
C SER A 114 -7.48 4.56 1.74
N GLY A 115 -8.38 3.77 1.15
CA GLY A 115 -9.74 4.20 0.82
C GLY A 115 -10.55 4.56 2.05
N LEU A 116 -10.49 3.77 3.12
CA LEU A 116 -11.11 4.08 4.40
C LEU A 116 -10.55 5.38 4.99
N ALA A 117 -9.22 5.54 4.96
CA ALA A 117 -8.57 6.77 5.43
C ALA A 117 -9.12 8.01 4.70
N PHE A 118 -9.22 7.93 3.37
CA PHE A 118 -9.80 9.00 2.55
C PHE A 118 -11.26 9.29 2.93
N ASN A 119 -12.10 8.25 3.07
CA ASN A 119 -13.51 8.43 3.39
C ASN A 119 -13.72 9.02 4.80
N PHE A 120 -12.94 8.60 5.80
CA PHE A 120 -13.03 9.19 7.14
C PHE A 120 -12.64 10.66 7.15
N MET A 121 -11.54 11.02 6.47
CA MET A 121 -11.11 12.42 6.38
C MET A 121 -12.11 13.26 5.58
N MET A 122 -12.67 12.72 4.49
CA MET A 122 -13.69 13.40 3.70
C MET A 122 -14.97 13.63 4.50
N ALA A 123 -15.42 12.62 5.25
CA ALA A 123 -16.57 12.74 6.14
C ALA A 123 -16.32 13.79 7.23
N ALA A 124 -15.12 13.82 7.84
CA ALA A 124 -14.75 14.83 8.81
C ALA A 124 -14.85 16.25 8.22
N VAL A 125 -14.30 16.46 7.02
CA VAL A 125 -14.39 17.76 6.33
C VAL A 125 -15.83 18.15 6.00
N TYR A 126 -16.64 17.21 5.54
CA TYR A 126 -18.04 17.48 5.19
C TYR A 126 -18.86 17.84 6.44
N LEU A 127 -18.70 17.09 7.52
CA LEU A 127 -19.45 17.27 8.76
C LEU A 127 -18.99 18.50 9.55
N ASP A 128 -17.69 18.83 9.56
CA ASP A 128 -17.19 20.06 10.21
C ASP A 128 -17.64 21.36 9.49
N ARG A 129 -18.17 21.25 8.26
CA ARG A 129 -18.69 22.39 7.48
C ARG A 129 -20.20 22.60 7.62
N MET A 130 -20.92 21.63 8.15
CA MET A 130 -22.38 21.66 8.34
C MET A 130 -22.71 22.10 9.77
#